data_AF-A0A4C2EDG3-F1
#
_entry.id   AF-A0A4C2EDG3-F1
#
_cell.length_a   1.000
_cell.length_b   1.000
_cell.length_c   1.000
_cell.angle_alpha   90.00
_cell.angle_beta   90.00
_cell.angle_gamma   90.00
#
_symmetry.space_group_name_H-M   'P 1'
#
loop_
_entity.id
_entity.type
_entity.pdbx_description
1 polymer ?
#
loop_
_entity_poly.entity_id
_entity_poly.type
_entity_poly.pdbx_seq_one_letter_code
_entity_poly.pdbx_strand_id
1 'polypeptide(L)'
;MSIETDTAADIDGDHVEALATEFGEAIAELPVYQRFKETKDAVENHDEAQEAIQEFEQIREEFMLARQTGNASQEDLRKVQQKQEELHDIPVMSDYLEAQNELELRLQELNEVVSEELAVDFGQKAGGCCED
;
A
#
# COMPACT_ATOMS: atom_id res chain seq x y z
N MET A 1 35.37 42.05 12.26
CA MET A 1 34.58 42.00 11.00
C MET A 1 35.10 40.78 10.26
N SER A 2 34.36 39.71 10.02
CA SER A 2 32.92 39.56 9.87
C SER A 2 32.46 38.25 10.51
N ILE A 3 31.21 38.28 10.94
CA ILE A 3 30.36 37.14 11.23
C ILE A 3 29.95 36.49 9.90
N GLU A 4 30.25 35.21 9.73
CA GLU A 4 29.53 34.30 8.84
C GLU A 4 29.21 33.06 9.72
N THR A 5 28.34 33.24 10.71
CA THR A 5 26.91 32.87 10.69
C THR A 5 26.69 31.42 10.26
N ASP A 6 26.59 30.58 11.30
CA ASP A 6 25.74 29.38 11.42
C ASP A 6 25.02 28.92 10.16
N THR A 7 25.40 27.74 9.65
CA THR A 7 24.47 26.87 8.90
C THR A 7 24.88 25.40 8.99
N ALA A 8 25.50 25.00 10.09
CA ALA A 8 25.24 23.66 10.60
C ALA A 8 24.01 23.82 11.49
N ALA A 9 22.82 23.83 10.88
CA ALA A 9 21.63 23.56 11.66
C ALA A 9 21.91 22.24 12.37
N ASP A 10 21.93 22.25 13.71
CA ASP A 10 21.97 21.01 14.48
C ASP A 10 20.85 20.15 13.90
N ILE A 11 21.21 19.05 13.24
CA ILE A 11 20.24 18.06 12.78
C ILE A 11 19.72 17.42 14.07
N ASP A 12 18.73 18.05 14.70
CA ASP A 12 18.01 17.52 15.83
C ASP A 12 16.80 16.70 15.36
N GLY A 13 16.12 16.06 16.30
CA GLY A 13 14.93 15.25 15.99
C GLY A 13 13.86 16.07 15.26
N ASP A 14 13.65 17.32 15.68
CA ASP A 14 12.64 18.22 15.12
C ASP A 14 12.90 18.51 13.64
N HIS A 15 14.16 18.68 13.23
CA HIS A 15 14.49 18.86 11.81
C HIS A 15 14.21 17.61 10.96
N VAL A 16 14.53 16.41 11.46
CA VAL A 16 14.27 15.15 10.74
C VAL A 16 12.76 14.92 10.61
N GLU A 17 11.97 15.24 11.62
CA GLU A 17 10.51 15.17 11.59
C GLU A 17 9.90 16.14 10.55
N ALA A 18 10.46 17.35 10.43
CA ALA A 18 10.06 18.30 9.40
C ALA A 18 10.33 17.75 7.99
N LEU A 19 11.52 17.20 7.74
CA LEU A 19 11.86 16.58 6.45
C LEU A 19 10.96 15.38 6.12
N ALA A 20 10.65 14.54 7.11
CA ALA A 20 9.73 13.41 6.91
C ALA A 20 8.31 13.88 6.55
N THR A 21 7.86 14.99 7.17
CA THR A 21 6.56 15.60 6.86
C THR A 21 6.54 16.15 5.42
N GLU A 22 7.55 16.95 5.04
CA GLU A 22 7.69 17.50 3.69
C GLU A 22 7.78 16.38 2.64
N PHE A 23 8.47 15.29 2.95
CA PHE A 23 8.56 14.12 2.07
C PHE A 23 7.20 13.45 1.87
N GLY A 24 6.42 13.26 2.93
CA GLY A 24 5.06 12.72 2.85
C GLY A 24 4.11 13.61 2.05
N GLU A 25 4.18 14.93 2.25
CA GLU A 25 3.41 15.91 1.47
C GLU A 25 3.78 15.84 -0.03
N ALA A 26 5.08 15.79 -0.35
CA ALA A 26 5.54 15.66 -1.72
C ALA A 26 5.09 14.35 -2.39
N ILE A 27 5.10 13.22 -1.65
CA ILE A 27 4.54 11.95 -2.14
C ILE A 27 3.05 12.09 -2.42
N ALA A 28 2.31 12.76 -1.53
CA ALA A 28 0.88 12.97 -1.71
C ALA A 28 0.57 13.81 -2.97
N GLU A 29 1.46 14.69 -3.41
CA GLU A 29 1.30 15.46 -4.64
C GLU A 29 1.67 14.70 -5.92
N LEU A 30 2.26 13.50 -5.82
CA LEU A 30 2.65 12.73 -7.00
C LEU A 30 1.43 12.34 -7.85
N PRO A 31 1.51 12.41 -9.19
CA PRO A 31 0.43 11.96 -10.07
C PRO A 31 -0.01 10.52 -9.82
N VAL A 32 0.93 9.62 -9.51
CA VAL A 32 0.62 8.21 -9.20
C VAL A 32 -0.19 8.06 -7.91
N TYR A 33 0.07 8.87 -6.89
CA TYR A 33 -0.69 8.85 -5.64
C TYR A 33 -2.10 9.43 -5.84
N GLN A 34 -2.22 10.52 -6.62
CA GLN A 34 -3.52 11.09 -6.96
C GLN A 34 -4.37 10.10 -7.78
N ARG A 35 -3.77 9.43 -8.78
CA ARG A 35 -4.43 8.38 -9.56
C ARG A 35 -4.92 7.25 -8.65
N PHE A 36 -4.09 6.75 -7.74
CA PHE A 36 -4.48 5.74 -6.77
C PHE A 36 -5.68 6.18 -5.92
N LYS A 37 -5.70 7.43 -5.44
CA LYS A 37 -6.85 7.96 -4.70
C LYS A 37 -8.12 8.01 -5.55
N GLU A 38 -8.02 8.50 -6.77
CA GLU A 38 -9.16 8.61 -7.69
C GLU A 38 -9.75 7.25 -8.04
N THR A 39 -8.91 6.25 -8.34
CA THR A 39 -9.37 4.89 -8.65
C THR A 39 -9.92 4.18 -7.42
N LYS A 40 -9.34 4.44 -6.24
CA LYS A 40 -9.88 3.96 -4.96
C LYS A 40 -11.29 4.52 -4.71
N ASP A 41 -11.46 5.83 -4.84
CA ASP A 41 -12.76 6.48 -4.69
C ASP A 41 -13.76 5.95 -5.75
N ALA A 42 -13.30 5.66 -6.97
CA ALA A 42 -14.14 5.08 -8.01
C ALA A 42 -14.64 3.67 -7.62
N VAL A 43 -13.79 2.81 -7.06
CA VAL A 43 -14.20 1.49 -6.53
C VAL A 43 -15.17 1.64 -5.36
N GLU A 44 -14.90 2.54 -4.41
CA GLU A 44 -15.76 2.78 -3.24
C GLU A 44 -17.17 3.25 -3.61
N ASN A 45 -17.30 3.97 -4.73
CA ASN A 45 -18.58 4.48 -5.23
C ASN A 45 -19.23 3.61 -6.32
N HIS A 46 -18.70 2.42 -6.61
CA HIS A 46 -19.21 1.53 -7.66
C HIS A 46 -19.96 0.33 -7.06
N ASP A 47 -21.30 0.34 -7.15
CA ASP A 47 -22.18 -0.65 -6.52
C ASP A 47 -21.81 -2.10 -6.84
N GLU A 48 -21.58 -2.44 -8.12
CA GLU A 48 -21.21 -3.81 -8.54
C GLU A 48 -19.84 -4.22 -7.99
N ALA A 49 -18.90 -3.28 -7.85
CA ALA A 49 -17.59 -3.59 -7.29
C ALA A 49 -17.72 -3.84 -5.78
N GLN A 50 -18.52 -3.03 -5.09
CA GLN A 50 -18.79 -3.23 -3.66
C GLN A 50 -19.51 -4.54 -3.37
N GLU A 51 -20.48 -4.94 -4.21
CA GLU A 51 -21.16 -6.23 -4.09
C GLU A 51 -20.18 -7.40 -4.32
N ALA A 52 -19.34 -7.33 -5.35
CA ALA A 52 -18.35 -8.36 -5.64
C ALA A 52 -17.26 -8.46 -4.54
N ILE A 53 -16.83 -7.34 -3.96
CA ILE A 53 -15.91 -7.32 -2.81
C ILE A 53 -16.53 -8.08 -1.63
N GLN A 54 -17.79 -7.78 -1.28
CA GLN A 54 -18.48 -8.43 -0.17
C GLN A 54 -18.62 -9.94 -0.39
N GLU A 55 -18.99 -10.36 -1.60
CA GLU A 55 -19.11 -11.78 -1.94
C GLU A 55 -17.76 -12.50 -1.86
N PHE A 56 -16.70 -11.88 -2.38
CA PHE A 56 -15.34 -12.42 -2.29
C PHE A 56 -14.86 -12.55 -0.84
N GLU A 57 -15.07 -11.52 -0.01
CA GLU A 57 -14.68 -11.53 1.40
C GLU A 57 -15.39 -12.63 2.18
N GLN A 58 -16.70 -12.80 1.97
CA GLN A 58 -17.46 -13.88 2.59
C GLN A 58 -16.88 -15.26 2.24
N ILE A 59 -16.61 -15.50 0.96
CA ILE A 59 -16.08 -16.79 0.49
C ILE A 59 -14.66 -17.04 1.00
N ARG A 60 -13.84 -15.98 1.07
CA ARG A 60 -12.50 -16.04 1.66
C ARG A 60 -12.56 -16.41 3.15
N GLU A 61 -13.45 -15.80 3.92
CA GLU A 61 -13.64 -16.09 5.34
C GLU A 61 -14.11 -17.53 5.57
N GLU A 62 -15.10 -17.99 4.80
CA GLU A 62 -15.57 -19.38 4.82
C GLU A 62 -14.43 -20.37 4.54
N PHE A 63 -13.60 -20.09 3.54
CA PHE A 63 -12.42 -20.90 3.21
C PHE A 63 -11.38 -20.90 4.33
N MET A 64 -11.10 -19.73 4.94
CA MET A 64 -10.14 -19.63 6.05
C MET A 64 -10.60 -20.43 7.27
N LEU A 65 -11.89 -20.39 7.59
CA LEU A 65 -12.48 -21.21 8.66
C LEU A 65 -12.43 -22.71 8.33
N ALA A 66 -12.74 -23.09 7.09
CA ALA A 66 -12.63 -24.47 6.63
C ALA A 66 -11.17 -24.96 6.73
N ARG A 67 -10.20 -24.09 6.40
CA ARG A 67 -8.77 -24.41 6.47
C ARG A 67 -8.32 -24.61 7.92
N GLN A 68 -8.76 -23.74 8.84
CA GLN A 68 -8.44 -23.84 10.26
C GLN A 68 -9.01 -25.12 10.89
N THR A 69 -10.20 -25.55 10.46
CA THR A 69 -10.86 -26.75 10.98
C THR A 69 -10.44 -28.05 10.27
N GLY A 70 -9.56 -27.95 9.25
CA GLY A 70 -9.11 -29.09 8.46
C GLY A 70 -10.15 -29.62 7.45
N ASN A 71 -11.21 -28.85 7.19
CA ASN A 71 -12.32 -29.20 6.30
C ASN A 71 -12.23 -28.55 4.90
N ALA A 72 -11.22 -27.69 4.65
CA ALA A 72 -11.06 -27.05 3.36
C ALA A 72 -10.81 -28.07 2.25
N SER A 73 -11.54 -27.91 1.14
CA SER A 73 -11.43 -28.72 -0.06
C SER A 73 -10.75 -27.96 -1.21
N GLN A 74 -10.39 -28.71 -2.25
CA GLN A 74 -9.91 -28.11 -3.51
C GLN A 74 -11.01 -27.37 -4.27
N GLU A 75 -12.28 -27.72 -4.04
CA GLU A 75 -13.42 -27.00 -4.63
C GLU A 75 -13.57 -25.63 -3.98
N ASP A 76 -13.39 -25.53 -2.66
CA ASP A 76 -13.42 -24.26 -1.94
C ASP A 76 -12.29 -23.32 -2.42
N LEU A 77 -11.08 -23.87 -2.63
CA LEU A 77 -9.97 -23.09 -3.17
C LEU A 77 -10.27 -22.55 -4.58
N ARG A 78 -10.86 -23.38 -5.46
CA ARG A 78 -11.26 -22.94 -6.80
C ARG A 78 -12.33 -21.86 -6.74
N LYS A 79 -13.29 -21.96 -5.81
CA LYS A 79 -14.34 -20.96 -5.62
C LYS A 79 -13.75 -19.61 -5.20
N VAL A 80 -12.78 -19.60 -4.28
CA VAL A 80 -12.05 -18.38 -3.90
C VAL A 80 -11.33 -17.78 -5.10
N GLN A 81 -10.59 -18.59 -5.87
CA GLN A 81 -9.86 -18.14 -7.05
C GLN A 81 -10.79 -17.56 -8.12
N GLN A 82 -11.89 -18.25 -8.42
CA GLN A 82 -12.89 -17.77 -9.38
C GLN A 82 -13.47 -16.42 -8.96
N LYS A 83 -13.81 -16.25 -7.69
CA LYS A 83 -14.38 -14.99 -7.19
C LYS A 83 -13.36 -13.85 -7.17
N GLN A 84 -12.09 -14.17 -6.97
CA GLN A 84 -11.02 -13.20 -7.13
C GLN A 84 -10.89 -12.74 -8.59
N GLU A 85 -10.90 -13.68 -9.55
CA GLU A 85 -10.87 -13.36 -10.98
C GLU A 85 -12.08 -12.51 -11.39
N GLU A 86 -13.30 -12.91 -10.98
CA GLU A 86 -14.53 -12.15 -11.23
C GLU A 86 -14.44 -10.71 -10.68
N LEU A 87 -13.89 -10.54 -9.47
CA LEU A 87 -13.69 -9.22 -8.88
C LEU A 87 -12.67 -8.38 -9.67
N HIS A 88 -11.55 -8.99 -10.09
CA HIS A 88 -10.49 -8.31 -10.82
C HIS A 88 -10.90 -7.95 -12.27
N ASP A 89 -11.84 -8.68 -12.85
CA ASP A 89 -12.38 -8.43 -14.19
C ASP A 89 -13.31 -7.20 -14.24
N ILE A 90 -13.77 -6.69 -13.09
CA ILE A 90 -14.55 -5.46 -13.02
C ILE A 90 -13.65 -4.27 -13.42
N PRO A 91 -14.01 -3.46 -14.43
CA PRO A 91 -13.12 -2.42 -14.95
C PRO A 91 -12.59 -1.44 -13.90
N VAL A 92 -13.45 -0.95 -13.00
CA VAL A 92 -13.03 -0.03 -11.93
C VAL A 92 -12.06 -0.68 -10.93
N MET A 93 -12.18 -1.99 -10.69
CA MET A 93 -11.26 -2.74 -9.84
C MET A 93 -9.92 -2.95 -10.55
N SER A 94 -9.95 -3.28 -11.84
CA SER A 94 -8.75 -3.40 -12.67
C SER A 94 -7.93 -2.10 -12.68
N ASP A 95 -8.59 -0.96 -12.90
CA ASP A 95 -7.96 0.36 -12.90
C ASP A 95 -7.36 0.70 -11.52
N TYR A 96 -8.05 0.33 -10.44
CA TYR A 96 -7.54 0.49 -9.08
C TYR A 96 -6.30 -0.36 -8.81
N LEU A 97 -6.32 -1.64 -9.19
CA LEU A 97 -5.18 -2.54 -9.00
C LEU A 97 -3.96 -2.08 -9.81
N GLU A 98 -4.15 -1.57 -11.02
CA GLU A 98 -3.05 -0.99 -11.81
C GLU A 98 -2.45 0.22 -11.08
N ALA A 99 -3.28 1.18 -10.64
CA ALA A 99 -2.81 2.36 -9.91
C ALA A 99 -2.14 2.00 -8.57
N GLN A 100 -2.64 0.99 -7.87
CA GLN A 100 -2.04 0.47 -6.64
C GLN A 100 -0.63 -0.09 -6.90
N ASN A 101 -0.47 -0.94 -7.92
CA ASN A 101 0.83 -1.51 -8.28
C ASN A 101 1.85 -0.42 -8.66
N GLU A 102 1.43 0.59 -9.44
CA GLU A 102 2.29 1.71 -9.79
C GLU A 102 2.72 2.51 -8.55
N LEU A 103 1.80 2.75 -7.61
CA LEU A 103 2.11 3.44 -6.36
C LEU A 103 3.08 2.61 -5.50
N GLU A 104 2.86 1.31 -5.37
CA GLU A 104 3.74 0.40 -4.61
C GLU A 104 5.16 0.41 -5.15
N LEU A 105 5.33 0.30 -6.48
CA LEU A 105 6.64 0.40 -7.12
C LEU A 105 7.30 1.75 -6.82
N ARG A 106 6.54 2.85 -6.92
CA ARG A 106 7.08 4.18 -6.62
C ARG A 106 7.51 4.33 -5.17
N LEU A 107 6.71 3.82 -4.23
CA LEU A 107 7.04 3.85 -2.81
C LEU A 107 8.25 2.97 -2.49
N GLN A 108 8.40 1.83 -3.18
CA GLN A 108 9.58 0.98 -3.05
C GLN A 108 10.85 1.72 -3.52
N GLU A 109 10.84 2.36 -4.69
CA GLU A 109 11.98 3.17 -5.17
C GLU A 109 12.39 4.24 -4.15
N LEU A 110 11.39 4.91 -3.56
CA LEU A 110 11.61 5.92 -2.54
C LEU A 110 12.19 5.34 -1.24
N ASN A 111 11.73 4.16 -0.83
CA ASN A 111 12.29 3.43 0.30
C ASN A 111 13.76 3.05 0.06
N GLU A 112 14.09 2.58 -1.14
CA GLU A 112 15.45 2.23 -1.54
C GLU A 112 16.37 3.45 -1.42
N VAL A 113 15.97 4.62 -1.91
CA VAL A 113 16.73 5.88 -1.79
C VAL A 113 17.00 6.26 -0.33
N VAL A 114 15.99 6.14 0.54
CA VAL A 114 16.17 6.43 1.99
C VAL A 114 17.10 5.39 2.63
N SER A 115 16.95 4.13 2.25
CA SER A 115 17.70 3.00 2.83
C SER A 115 19.15 2.94 2.38
N GLU A 116 19.51 3.50 1.21
CA GLU A 116 20.90 3.59 0.74
C GLU A 116 21.83 4.32 1.72
N GLU A 117 21.29 5.28 2.47
CA GLU A 117 22.03 6.07 3.47
C GLU A 117 22.05 5.39 4.86
N LEU A 118 21.33 4.28 5.02
CA LEU A 118 21.15 3.59 6.30
C LEU A 118 21.78 2.20 6.26
N ALA A 119 22.23 1.72 7.42
CA ALA A 119 22.70 0.34 7.56
C ALA A 119 21.56 -0.69 7.63
N VAL A 120 20.31 -0.25 7.43
CA VAL A 120 19.08 -1.04 7.55
C VAL A 120 18.12 -0.63 6.45
N ASP A 121 17.26 -1.56 6.01
CA ASP A 121 16.11 -1.22 5.18
C ASP A 121 15.07 -0.47 6.04
N PHE A 122 14.87 0.81 5.72
CA PHE A 122 14.00 1.71 6.47
C PHE A 122 12.56 1.17 6.50
N GLY A 123 11.99 0.87 5.34
CA GLY A 123 10.62 0.41 5.17
C GLY A 123 10.39 -0.95 5.80
N GLN A 124 11.34 -1.87 5.68
CA GLN A 124 11.25 -3.19 6.34
C GLN A 124 11.28 -3.04 7.87
N LYS A 125 12.17 -2.22 8.43
CA LYS A 125 12.29 -2.05 9.89
C LYS A 125 11.17 -1.20 10.49
N ALA A 126 10.70 -0.18 9.78
CA ALA A 126 9.61 0.68 10.22
C ALA A 126 8.23 0.03 10.02
N GLY A 127 8.06 -0.77 8.97
CA GLY A 127 6.79 -1.38 8.58
C GLY A 127 6.30 -2.50 9.51
N GLY A 128 7.15 -3.01 10.40
CA GLY A 128 6.77 -3.95 11.46
C GLY A 128 6.20 -5.31 10.99
N CYS A 129 6.19 -5.58 9.69
CA CYS A 129 5.62 -6.82 9.16
C CYS A 129 6.66 -7.94 9.19
N CYS A 130 6.55 -8.78 10.23
CA CYS A 130 7.02 -10.16 10.30
C CYS A 130 8.52 -10.39 10.03
N GLU A 131 9.37 -9.95 10.95
CA GLU A 131 10.57 -10.72 11.32
C GLU A 131 10.34 -11.34 12.71
N ASP A 132 9.50 -12.39 12.76
CA ASP A 132 9.45 -13.37 13.85
C ASP A 132 9.49 -14.78 13.24
#